data_AF-A0A146KCY7-F1
#
_entry.id   AF-A0A146KCY7-F1
#
_cell.length_a   1.000
_cell.length_b   1.000
_cell.length_c   1.000
_cell.angle_alpha   90.00
_cell.angle_beta   90.00
_cell.angle_gamma   90.00
#
_symmetry.space_group_name_H-M   'P 1'
#
loop_
_entity.id
_entity.type
_entity.pdbx_description
1 polymer ?
#
loop_
_entity_poly.entity_id
_entity_poly.type
_entity_poly.pdbx_seq_one_letter_code
_entity_poly.pdbx_strand_id
1 'polypeptide(L)'
;DSKLTRLLQDSMGGIAKCIFIACVSPSKFNYDESQVTLKYAARARNIVNKPIKIIEKPNVNEEEYLKLMEDHLTLKEYVKEMTLYQKDLENELKVAK
;
A
#
# COMPACT_ATOMS: atom_id res chain seq x y z
N ASP A 1 -19.22 0.86 18.89
CA ASP A 1 -18.81 0.80 17.48
C ASP A 1 -20.03 0.83 16.59
N SER A 2 -20.01 1.56 15.47
CA SER A 2 -21.16 1.69 14.56
C SER A 2 -20.95 0.89 13.27
N LYS A 3 -22.03 0.57 12.55
CA LYS A 3 -21.92 -0.06 11.23
C LYS A 3 -21.09 0.78 10.26
N LEU A 4 -21.17 2.11 10.35
CA LEU A 4 -20.40 3.03 9.52
C LEU A 4 -18.90 2.98 9.85
N THR A 5 -18.53 2.97 11.13
CA THR A 5 -17.11 2.87 11.54
C THR A 5 -16.51 1.56 11.10
N ARG A 6 -17.29 0.47 11.09
CA ARG A 6 -16.87 -0.84 10.56
C ARG A 6 -16.57 -0.80 9.06
N LEU A 7 -17.40 -0.13 8.26
CA LEU A 7 -17.16 0.01 6.82
C LEU A 7 -15.92 0.86 6.51
N LEU A 8 -15.58 1.80 7.38
CA LEU A 8 -14.45 2.71 7.21
C LEU A 8 -13.15 2.23 7.86
N GLN A 9 -13.10 1.02 8.45
CA GLN A 9 -11.91 0.49 9.12
C GLN A 9 -10.67 0.51 8.23
N ASP A 10 -10.81 0.11 6.97
CA ASP A 10 -9.69 0.13 6.02
C ASP A 10 -9.25 1.55 5.64
N SER A 11 -10.17 2.50 5.69
CA SER A 11 -9.93 3.91 5.35
C SER A 11 -9.36 4.73 6.51
N MET A 12 -9.60 4.34 7.77
CA MET A 12 -9.18 5.10 8.95
C MET A 12 -8.22 4.29 9.82
N GLY A 13 -6.94 4.31 9.47
CA GLY A 13 -5.86 3.55 10.14
C GLY A 13 -5.58 2.18 9.52
N GLY A 14 -6.21 1.87 8.38
CA GLY A 14 -6.11 0.57 7.71
C GLY A 14 -5.26 0.57 6.46
N ILE A 15 -5.65 -0.28 5.50
CA ILE A 15 -4.86 -0.63 4.31
C ILE A 15 -5.16 0.22 3.06
N ALA A 16 -6.10 1.17 3.14
CA ALA A 16 -6.46 2.02 2.00
C ALA A 16 -5.73 3.36 2.04
N LYS A 17 -5.51 3.98 0.87
CA LYS A 17 -5.22 5.42 0.82
C LYS A 17 -6.53 6.17 1.10
N CYS A 18 -6.49 7.13 2.01
CA CYS A 18 -7.68 7.87 2.41
C CYS A 18 -7.43 9.37 2.33
N ILE A 19 -8.46 10.12 1.92
CA ILE A 19 -8.50 11.58 1.90
C ILE A 19 -9.76 12.01 2.63
N PHE A 20 -9.62 12.99 3.51
CA PHE A 20 -10.73 13.68 4.15
C PHE A 20 -10.87 15.08 3.57
N ILE A 21 -12.09 15.45 3.16
CA ILE A 21 -12.43 16.80 2.71
C ILE A 21 -13.34 17.42 3.77
N ALA A 22 -12.87 18.50 4.39
CA ALA A 22 -13.65 19.25 5.37
C ALA A 22 -14.49 20.30 4.64
N CYS A 23 -15.81 20.12 4.63
CA CYS A 23 -16.75 21.10 4.09
C CYS A 23 -17.16 22.07 5.20
N VAL A 24 -16.85 23.36 5.05
CA VAL A 24 -17.13 24.40 6.04
C VAL A 24 -17.94 25.54 5.42
N SER A 25 -18.73 26.22 6.25
CA SER A 25 -19.52 27.37 5.82
C SER A 25 -18.83 28.67 6.26
N PRO A 26 -18.75 29.70 5.41
CA PRO A 26 -18.19 31.00 5.79
C PRO A 26 -19.16 31.85 6.63
N SER A 27 -20.40 31.38 6.84
CA SER A 27 -21.42 32.13 7.58
C SER A 27 -21.13 32.17 9.08
N LYS A 28 -21.30 33.34 9.70
CA LYS A 28 -21.16 33.52 11.15
C LYS A 28 -22.13 32.63 11.94
N PHE A 29 -23.32 32.37 11.41
CA PHE A 29 -24.30 31.49 12.04
C PHE A 29 -23.81 30.05 12.19
N ASN A 30 -22.88 29.62 11.32
CA ASN A 30 -22.32 28.27 11.30
C ASN A 30 -20.91 28.22 11.90
N TYR A 31 -20.48 29.26 12.62
CA TYR A 31 -19.12 29.38 13.13
C TYR A 31 -18.75 28.21 14.06
N ASP A 32 -19.63 27.88 15.00
CA ASP A 32 -19.37 26.82 15.99
C ASP A 32 -19.23 25.44 15.32
N GLU A 33 -20.16 25.09 14.43
CA GLU A 33 -20.12 23.82 13.68
C GLU A 33 -18.92 23.74 12.73
N SER A 34 -18.59 24.85 12.06
CA SER A 34 -17.40 24.92 11.20
C SER A 34 -16.12 24.76 12.03
N GLN A 35 -16.08 25.31 13.24
CA GLN A 35 -14.95 25.14 14.16
C GLN A 35 -14.82 23.68 14.61
N VAL A 36 -15.92 23.00 14.94
CA VAL A 36 -15.93 21.56 15.28
C VAL A 36 -15.43 20.72 14.10
N THR A 37 -15.89 21.03 12.88
CA THR A 37 -15.48 20.34 11.65
C THR A 37 -13.97 20.48 11.40
N LEU A 38 -13.42 21.68 11.54
CA LEU A 38 -11.98 21.93 11.40
C LEU A 38 -11.17 21.23 12.50
N LYS A 39 -11.66 21.23 13.75
CA LYS A 39 -11.02 20.48 14.84
C LYS A 39 -10.97 18.99 14.53
N TYR A 40 -12.03 18.42 13.96
CA TYR A 40 -12.03 17.02 13.53
C TYR A 40 -11.05 16.78 12.39
N ALA A 41 -11.05 17.64 11.36
CA ALA A 41 -10.10 17.54 10.25
C ALA A 41 -8.64 17.60 10.72
N ALA A 42 -8.33 18.45 11.71
CA ALA A 42 -7.00 18.53 12.31
C ALA A 42 -6.58 17.23 13.02
N ARG A 43 -7.51 16.51 13.65
CA ARG A 43 -7.26 15.18 14.22
C ARG A 43 -7.12 14.13 13.13
N ALA A 44 -8.01 14.14 12.15
CA ALA A 44 -8.03 13.18 11.05
C ALA A 44 -6.74 13.23 10.22
N ARG A 45 -6.13 14.41 10.06
CA ARG A 45 -4.81 14.58 9.42
C ARG A 45 -3.71 13.74 10.07
N ASN A 46 -3.81 13.45 11.36
CA ASN A 46 -2.80 12.68 12.09
C ASN A 46 -3.03 11.17 12.00
N ILE A 47 -4.09 10.70 11.33
CA ILE A 47 -4.34 9.28 11.10
C ILE A 47 -3.33 8.78 10.06
N VAL A 48 -2.58 7.74 10.41
CA VAL A 48 -1.59 7.12 9.53
C VAL A 48 -2.14 5.80 9.00
N ASN A 49 -2.38 5.76 7.69
CA ASN A 49 -2.73 4.52 7.00
C ASN A 49 -1.48 3.81 6.50
N LYS A 50 -1.58 2.49 6.31
CA LYS A 50 -0.52 1.65 5.74
C LYS A 50 -1.04 1.06 4.42
N PRO A 51 -1.03 1.84 3.33
CA PRO A 51 -1.65 1.40 2.09
C PRO A 51 -0.94 0.18 1.51
N ILE A 52 -1.70 -0.87 1.21
CA ILE A 52 -1.19 -2.10 0.59
C ILE A 52 -1.75 -2.21 -0.83
N LYS A 53 -0.89 -2.56 -1.80
CA LYS A 53 -1.36 -2.91 -3.14
C LYS A 53 -2.04 -4.27 -3.05
N ILE A 54 -3.36 -4.28 -3.19
CA ILE A 54 -4.11 -5.52 -3.33
C ILE A 54 -3.86 -6.04 -4.75
N ILE A 55 -3.16 -7.15 -4.84
CA ILE A 55 -2.97 -7.89 -6.09
C ILE A 55 -4.09 -8.93 -6.09
N GLU A 56 -5.05 -8.77 -7.00
CA GLU A 56 -6.05 -9.81 -7.21
C GLU A 56 -5.33 -11.09 -7.61
N LYS A 57 -5.65 -12.19 -6.91
CA LYS A 57 -5.16 -13.49 -7.35
C LYS A 57 -5.76 -13.75 -8.72
N PRO A 58 -4.95 -14.17 -9.71
CA PRO A 58 -5.50 -14.57 -10.99
C PRO A 58 -6.56 -15.64 -10.76
N ASN A 59 -7.66 -15.54 -11.51
CA ASN A 59 -8.75 -16.53 -11.46
C ASN A 59 -8.31 -17.76 -12.27
N VAL A 60 -7.27 -18.43 -11.76
CA VAL A 60 -6.72 -19.67 -12.30
C VAL A 60 -7.15 -20.81 -11.39
N ASN A 61 -7.35 -21.98 -12.00
CA ASN A 61 -7.64 -23.19 -11.27
C ASN A 61 -6.48 -23.50 -10.31
N GLU A 62 -6.76 -24.15 -9.19
CA GLU A 62 -5.79 -24.37 -8.11
C GLU A 62 -4.52 -25.11 -8.59
N GLU A 63 -4.67 -26.09 -9.49
CA GLU A 63 -3.55 -26.79 -10.13
C GLU A 63 -2.66 -25.86 -10.98
N GLU A 64 -3.27 -24.95 -11.73
CA GLU A 64 -2.55 -24.00 -12.58
C GLU A 64 -1.80 -22.97 -11.72
N TYR A 65 -2.39 -22.56 -10.60
CA TYR A 65 -1.74 -21.67 -9.63
C TYR A 65 -0.52 -22.33 -8.97
N LEU A 66 -0.62 -23.61 -8.58
CA LEU A 66 0.50 -24.36 -8.00
C LEU A 66 1.67 -24.48 -8.97
N LYS A 67 1.38 -24.83 -10.23
CA LYS A 67 2.40 -24.91 -11.29
C LYS A 67 3.07 -23.56 -11.53
N LEU A 68 2.28 -22.48 -11.62
CA LEU A 68 2.81 -21.13 -11.78
C LEU A 68 3.70 -20.71 -10.59
N MET A 69 3.36 -21.13 -9.37
CA MET A 69 4.13 -20.82 -8.17
C MET A 69 5.47 -21.58 -8.12
N GLU A 70 5.50 -22.85 -8.56
CA GLU A 70 6.74 -23.61 -8.74
C GLU A 70 7.64 -22.97 -9.82
N ASP A 71 7.08 -22.64 -10.98
CA ASP A 71 7.81 -21.97 -12.06
C ASP A 71 8.40 -20.64 -11.58
N HIS A 72 7.64 -19.85 -10.81
CA HIS A 72 8.12 -18.59 -10.26
C HIS A 72 9.26 -18.78 -9.22
N LEU A 73 9.25 -19.88 -8.46
CA LEU A 73 10.31 -20.18 -7.49
C LEU A 73 11.62 -20.51 -8.20
N THR A 74 11.57 -21.40 -9.20
CA THR A 74 12.75 -21.78 -9.99
C THR A 74 13.33 -20.57 -10.73
N LEU A 75 12.47 -19.74 -11.34
CA LEU A 75 12.91 -18.52 -12.03
C LEU A 75 13.66 -17.57 -11.08
N LYS A 76 13.19 -17.42 -9.84
CA LYS A 76 13.84 -16.58 -8.83
C LYS A 76 15.25 -17.08 -8.48
N GLU A 77 15.44 -18.40 -8.40
CA GLU A 77 16.75 -19.00 -8.14
C GLU A 77 17.71 -18.73 -9.29
N TYR A 78 17.27 -18.96 -10.54
CA TYR A 78 18.08 -18.65 -11.73
C TYR A 78 18.48 -17.16 -11.81
N VAL A 79 17.56 -16.24 -11.54
CA VAL A 79 17.87 -14.79 -11.51
C VAL A 79 18.91 -14.47 -10.45
N LYS A 80 18.87 -15.14 -9.29
CA LYS A 80 19.84 -14.96 -8.21
C LYS A 80 21.23 -15.46 -8.59
N GLU A 81 21.32 -16.61 -9.25
CA GLU A 81 22.61 -17.14 -9.73
C GLU A 81 23.21 -16.23 -10.82
N MET A 82 22.39 -15.80 -11.78
CA MET A 82 22.86 -14.89 -12.84
C MET A 82 23.35 -13.55 -12.31
N THR A 83 22.70 -13.00 -11.29
CA THR A 83 23.13 -11.73 -10.67
C THR A 83 24.43 -11.87 -9.89
N LEU A 84 24.68 -13.04 -9.26
CA LEU A 84 25.97 -13.34 -8.64
C LEU A 84 27.07 -13.44 -9.69
N TYR A 85 26.83 -14.21 -10.76
CA TYR A 85 27.79 -14.38 -11.85
C TYR A 85 28.17 -13.04 -12.51
N GLN A 86 27.19 -12.17 -12.76
CA GLN A 86 27.45 -10.82 -13.28
C GLN A 86 28.33 -10.00 -12.34
N LYS A 87 28.07 -10.08 -11.03
CA LYS A 87 28.84 -9.35 -10.03
C LYS A 87 30.28 -9.85 -9.93
N ASP A 88 30.48 -11.15 -10.05
CA ASP A 88 31.82 -11.75 -10.05
C ASP A 88 32.61 -11.31 -11.29
N LEU A 89 31.99 -11.32 -12.48
CA LEU A 89 32.60 -10.80 -13.70
C LEU A 89 32.97 -9.31 -13.59
N GLU A 90 32.09 -8.49 -13.01
CA GLU A 90 32.36 -7.08 -12.79
C GLU A 90 33.53 -6.84 -11.82
N ASN A 91 33.67 -7.71 -10.81
CA ASN A 91 34.79 -7.63 -9.87
C ASN A 91 36.11 -8.02 -10.56
N GLU A 92 36.12 -9.09 -11.34
CA GLU A 92 37.29 -9.49 -12.12
C GLU A 92 37.73 -8.40 -13.11
N LEU A 93 36.77 -7.75 -13.80
CA LEU A 93 37.06 -6.67 -14.73
C LEU A 93 37.55 -5.38 -14.05
N LYS A 94 37.21 -5.18 -12.77
CA LYS A 94 37.76 -4.08 -11.95
C LYS A 94 39.17 -4.37 -11.45
N VAL A 95 39.49 -5.64 -11.16
CA VAL A 95 40.84 -6.05 -10.74
C VAL A 95 41.82 -6.05 -11.92
N ALA A 96 41.33 -6.31 -13.14
CA ALA A 96 42.13 -6.31 -14.36
C ALA A 96 42.44 -4.90 -14.93
N LYS A 97 41.87 -3.83 -14.37
CA LYS A 97 42.11 -2.43 -14.76
C LYS A 97 42.95 -1.71 -13.73
#